data_AF-A0A0N0ZS85-F1
#
_entry.id   AF-A0A0N0ZS85-F1
#
_cell.length_a   1.000
_cell.length_b   1.000
_cell.length_c   1.000
_cell.angle_alpha   90.00
_cell.angle_beta   90.00
_cell.angle_gamma   90.00
#
_symmetry.space_group_name_H-M   'P 1'
#
loop_
_entity.id
_entity.type
_entity.pdbx_description
1 polymer ?
#
loop_
_entity_poly.entity_id
_entity_poly.type
_entity_poly.pdbx_seq_one_letter_code
_entity_poly.pdbx_strand_id
1 'polypeptide(L)'
;MPSGNYTIRLKDSCGNAVEKTVNIVTGLVMNRYYAPGCGSTTGSVTLFPVDAANSTSNTPSATPTGIKIISGPAGFSSTYPKSFGSEVVAPNNQIYLGNLPPGTYNVEIPTTCGLTVTGSFVISGAVYSFNHITQNSCSSFNYNVSLSGNNTNSASITLQKLNNTNNTWQTVQTATANISGNISTTFSNIQSGGDFRTLMQYYTYETGTVTFKQCTEVLDTFTAIPGGLTLSDYYVFSCPDGSYNLVLYAQGITPLKYKLVEKDGIPINIDNNTNPVFTSLSAGKYRAQVIDNCGNIINVNVLVSENKLPKIKPSKLCQGQSGNLVLEGMSFATIKWYKNGVDTGITGVQYSFNPFNSATDTALYEARITYPGSCINTSVFLDLNSMSINSPNAGTGQTITLSINNLSGPIDLFSYLNAPYNSNGIWTDNNNTGYLIENKWYAQYATEGTYTFDYTVNGLCNNTAKTTVKIILNSACYKPAVINGTSIPTNFGITSLGRAGTNQDNWPMIRQSGFIVLESKTKGFVVNRLNTLQINAITAAGNVVDGMMIYDTDQNCLKIYVEDPNNAANSKWKCFNKPGCPD
;
A
#
# COMPACT_ATOMS: atom_id res chain seq x y z
N MET A 1 -15.35 -64.92 3.66
CA MET A 1 -14.40 -65.86 3.03
C MET A 1 -13.09 -65.13 2.81
N PRO A 2 -11.93 -65.73 3.07
CA PRO A 2 -10.62 -65.12 2.77
C PRO A 2 -10.48 -64.69 1.30
N SER A 3 -9.44 -63.92 0.98
CA SER A 3 -9.12 -63.64 -0.43
C SER A 3 -8.76 -64.92 -1.16
N GLY A 4 -9.31 -65.13 -2.35
CA GLY A 4 -9.01 -66.31 -3.15
C GLY A 4 -9.95 -66.50 -4.34
N ASN A 5 -9.57 -67.39 -5.25
CA ASN A 5 -10.46 -67.88 -6.30
C ASN A 5 -11.32 -69.00 -5.72
N TYR A 6 -12.62 -68.80 -5.71
CA TYR A 6 -13.59 -69.80 -5.28
C TYR A 6 -14.37 -70.29 -6.47
N THR A 7 -14.40 -71.60 -6.66
CA THR A 7 -15.28 -72.22 -7.64
C THR A 7 -16.57 -72.61 -6.94
N ILE A 8 -17.65 -71.91 -7.27
CA ILE A 8 -19.00 -72.27 -6.82
C ILE A 8 -19.50 -73.35 -7.76
N ARG A 9 -19.75 -74.56 -7.22
CA ARG A 9 -20.33 -75.68 -7.95
C ARG A 9 -21.78 -75.87 -7.53
N LEU A 10 -22.71 -75.62 -8.44
CA LEU A 10 -24.14 -75.92 -8.26
C LEU A 10 -24.43 -77.26 -8.94
N LYS A 11 -24.99 -78.21 -8.20
CA LYS A 11 -25.35 -79.54 -8.73
C LYS A 11 -26.86 -79.73 -8.62
N ASP A 12 -27.51 -80.10 -9.72
CA ASP A 12 -28.93 -80.41 -9.74
C ASP A 12 -29.22 -81.83 -9.21
N SER A 13 -30.50 -82.15 -9.02
CA SER A 13 -30.97 -83.47 -8.56
C SER A 13 -30.69 -84.60 -9.56
N CYS A 14 -30.42 -84.28 -10.82
CA CYS A 14 -30.07 -85.24 -11.87
C CYS A 14 -28.56 -85.49 -11.96
N GLY A 15 -27.75 -84.76 -11.19
CA GLY A 15 -26.31 -84.94 -11.11
C GLY A 15 -25.48 -84.02 -12.00
N ASN A 16 -26.12 -83.13 -12.79
CA ASN A 16 -25.42 -82.15 -13.61
C ASN A 16 -24.88 -81.04 -12.74
N ALA A 17 -23.65 -80.60 -13.00
CA ALA A 17 -23.03 -79.51 -12.25
C ALA A 17 -22.63 -78.36 -13.16
N VAL A 18 -22.89 -77.13 -12.70
CA VAL A 18 -22.36 -75.90 -13.28
C VAL A 18 -21.35 -75.31 -12.29
N GLU A 19 -20.16 -74.99 -12.79
CA GLU A 19 -19.11 -74.36 -12.01
C GLU A 19 -18.93 -72.90 -12.46
N LYS A 20 -18.87 -71.99 -11.49
CA LYS A 20 -18.53 -70.58 -11.72
C LYS A 20 -17.39 -70.18 -10.80
N THR A 21 -16.28 -69.75 -11.39
CA THR A 21 -15.17 -69.18 -10.62
C THR A 21 -15.50 -67.74 -10.27
N VAL A 22 -15.42 -67.41 -8.99
CA VAL A 22 -15.54 -66.07 -8.44
C VAL A 22 -14.23 -65.75 -7.73
N ASN A 23 -13.60 -64.65 -8.11
CA ASN A 23 -12.48 -64.10 -7.36
C ASN A 23 -13.05 -63.27 -6.22
N ILE A 24 -12.77 -63.66 -4.98
CA ILE A 24 -13.07 -62.83 -3.80
C ILE A 24 -11.77 -62.13 -3.42
N VAL A 25 -11.78 -60.79 -3.51
CA VAL A 25 -10.77 -59.94 -2.90
C VAL A 25 -11.32 -59.46 -1.56
N THR A 26 -10.69 -59.85 -0.46
CA THR A 26 -11.03 -59.31 0.86
C THR A 26 -10.02 -58.25 1.24
N GLY A 27 -10.46 -57.00 1.23
CA GLY A 27 -9.64 -55.89 1.67
C GLY A 27 -10.41 -54.59 1.53
N LEU A 28 -10.06 -53.62 2.36
CA LEU A 28 -10.52 -52.26 2.22
C LEU A 28 -9.35 -51.41 1.73
N VAL A 29 -9.61 -50.56 0.75
CA VAL A 29 -8.67 -49.54 0.28
C VAL A 29 -9.20 -48.14 0.60
N MET A 30 -8.30 -47.17 0.66
CA MET A 30 -8.67 -45.79 0.97
C MET A 30 -9.02 -45.02 -0.30
N ASN A 31 -10.25 -44.51 -0.39
CA ASN A 31 -10.63 -43.49 -1.36
C ASN A 31 -10.57 -42.09 -0.73
N ARG A 32 -10.43 -41.05 -1.56
CA ARG A 32 -10.17 -39.67 -1.12
C ARG A 32 -10.66 -38.61 -2.09
N TYR A 33 -11.20 -37.52 -1.55
CA TYR A 33 -11.49 -36.28 -2.29
C TYR A 33 -10.82 -35.09 -1.64
N TYR A 34 -10.36 -34.16 -2.48
CA TYR A 34 -9.63 -32.98 -2.06
C TYR A 34 -10.48 -31.73 -2.22
N ALA A 35 -10.30 -30.80 -1.29
CA ALA A 35 -10.77 -29.42 -1.41
C ALA A 35 -9.66 -28.49 -0.91
N PRO A 36 -9.66 -27.20 -1.31
CA PRO A 36 -8.75 -26.21 -0.70
C PRO A 36 -8.96 -26.12 0.82
N GLY A 37 -7.97 -25.60 1.56
CA GLY A 37 -8.11 -25.19 2.96
C GLY A 37 -8.44 -23.70 3.07
N CYS A 38 -8.84 -23.19 4.24
CA CYS A 38 -8.97 -21.73 4.42
C CYS A 38 -7.57 -21.12 4.56
N GLY A 39 -7.11 -20.43 3.51
CA GLY A 39 -5.81 -19.79 3.42
C GLY A 39 -4.97 -20.32 2.24
N SER A 40 -4.09 -19.48 1.72
CA SER A 40 -3.29 -19.72 0.51
C SER A 40 -2.27 -20.87 0.61
N THR A 41 -2.17 -21.58 1.72
CA THR A 41 -1.16 -22.63 1.90
C THR A 41 -1.71 -23.95 2.40
N THR A 42 -2.99 -24.07 2.75
CA THR A 42 -3.52 -25.32 3.32
C THR A 42 -4.50 -26.00 2.36
N GLY A 43 -4.74 -27.29 2.60
CA GLY A 43 -5.72 -28.09 1.90
C GLY A 43 -6.66 -28.79 2.87
N SER A 44 -7.64 -29.49 2.32
CA SER A 44 -8.54 -30.34 3.09
C SER A 44 -8.83 -31.62 2.30
N VAL A 45 -9.19 -32.67 3.02
CA VAL A 45 -9.43 -33.98 2.42
C VAL A 45 -10.57 -34.69 3.14
N THR A 46 -11.39 -35.41 2.38
CA THR A 46 -12.25 -36.46 2.92
C THR A 46 -11.69 -37.82 2.53
N LEU A 47 -11.69 -38.76 3.47
CA LEU A 47 -11.13 -40.10 3.33
C LEU A 47 -12.18 -41.14 3.74
N PHE A 48 -12.29 -42.25 3.02
CA PHE A 48 -13.18 -43.34 3.43
C PHE A 48 -12.74 -44.71 2.90
N PRO A 49 -12.99 -45.79 3.66
CA PRO A 49 -12.78 -47.17 3.23
C PRO A 49 -13.76 -47.56 2.12
N VAL A 50 -13.25 -48.16 1.05
CA VAL A 50 -14.04 -48.82 0.00
C VAL A 50 -13.53 -50.23 -0.23
N ASP A 51 -14.40 -51.11 -0.74
CA ASP A 51 -14.01 -52.47 -1.14
C ASP A 51 -12.88 -52.41 -2.17
N ALA A 52 -11.80 -53.17 -1.94
CA ALA A 52 -10.70 -53.31 -2.89
C ALA A 52 -11.16 -53.79 -4.28
N ALA A 53 -12.21 -54.62 -4.34
CA ALA A 53 -12.82 -55.06 -5.59
C ALA A 53 -13.59 -53.95 -6.33
N ASN A 54 -13.91 -52.83 -5.66
CA ASN A 54 -14.61 -51.68 -6.23
C ASN A 54 -13.99 -50.36 -5.73
N SER A 55 -12.70 -50.17 -6.02
CA SER A 55 -11.92 -49.02 -5.57
C SER A 55 -12.39 -47.66 -6.12
N THR A 56 -13.25 -47.66 -7.14
CA THR A 56 -13.87 -46.46 -7.73
C THR A 56 -15.19 -46.06 -7.05
N SER A 57 -15.64 -46.78 -6.01
CA SER A 57 -16.87 -46.45 -5.30
C SER A 57 -16.78 -45.08 -4.62
N ASN A 58 -17.86 -44.30 -4.73
CA ASN A 58 -18.03 -43.02 -4.03
C ASN A 58 -18.76 -43.19 -2.68
N THR A 59 -19.15 -44.41 -2.35
CA THR A 59 -19.84 -44.75 -1.10
C THR A 59 -18.93 -45.59 -0.20
N PRO A 60 -18.85 -45.28 1.11
CA PRO A 60 -18.05 -46.06 2.04
C PRO A 60 -18.54 -47.50 2.17
N SER A 61 -17.62 -48.47 2.18
CA SER A 61 -17.91 -49.90 2.38
C SER A 61 -17.75 -50.35 3.82
N ALA A 62 -17.19 -49.50 4.69
CA ALA A 62 -17.08 -49.72 6.13
C ALA A 62 -17.07 -48.38 6.88
N THR A 63 -17.49 -48.40 8.15
CA THR A 63 -17.47 -47.22 9.02
C THR A 63 -16.10 -47.08 9.69
N PRO A 64 -15.38 -45.96 9.48
CA PRO A 64 -14.18 -45.63 10.23
C PRO A 64 -14.49 -45.40 11.72
N THR A 65 -13.58 -45.81 12.61
CA THR A 65 -13.64 -45.44 14.04
C THR A 65 -12.77 -44.23 14.38
N GLY A 66 -11.91 -43.81 13.45
CA GLY A 66 -10.99 -42.69 13.58
C GLY A 66 -9.89 -42.77 12.53
N ILE A 67 -8.81 -42.02 12.73
CA ILE A 67 -7.62 -42.06 11.88
C ILE A 67 -6.34 -41.93 12.71
N LYS A 68 -5.31 -42.66 12.33
CA LYS A 68 -3.97 -42.55 12.88
C LYS A 68 -3.00 -42.12 11.79
N ILE A 69 -2.50 -40.91 11.91
CA ILE A 69 -1.51 -40.32 11.01
C ILE A 69 -0.12 -40.78 11.46
N ILE A 70 0.50 -41.62 10.66
CA ILE A 70 1.79 -42.29 10.93
C ILE A 70 2.96 -41.36 10.67
N SER A 71 2.86 -40.54 9.63
CA SER A 71 3.84 -39.51 9.31
C SER A 71 3.18 -38.40 8.49
N GLY A 72 3.72 -37.20 8.56
CA GLY A 72 3.26 -36.05 7.79
C GLY A 72 4.24 -34.88 7.86
N PRO A 73 3.87 -33.73 7.27
CA PRO A 73 4.68 -32.51 7.29
C PRO A 73 4.95 -32.01 8.71
N ALA A 74 6.13 -31.42 8.94
CA ALA A 74 6.48 -30.84 10.24
C ALA A 74 5.53 -29.70 10.64
N GLY A 75 4.97 -28.98 9.65
CA GLY A 75 3.96 -27.95 9.88
C GLY A 75 2.63 -28.48 10.45
N PHE A 76 2.34 -29.78 10.31
CA PHE A 76 1.17 -30.41 10.92
C PHE A 76 1.48 -30.90 12.34
N SER A 77 2.62 -31.58 12.53
CA SER A 77 3.09 -31.97 13.86
C SER A 77 4.59 -32.22 13.87
N SER A 78 5.22 -31.91 15.01
CA SER A 78 6.61 -32.28 15.30
C SER A 78 6.75 -33.70 15.86
N THR A 79 5.64 -34.37 16.19
CA THR A 79 5.63 -35.71 16.80
C THR A 79 4.61 -36.59 16.09
N TYR A 80 5.01 -37.82 15.76
CA TYR A 80 4.16 -38.84 15.15
C TYR A 80 4.35 -40.19 15.87
N PRO A 81 3.33 -41.07 15.85
CA PRO A 81 2.02 -40.93 15.20
C PRO A 81 1.05 -40.01 15.95
N LYS A 82 0.04 -39.47 15.25
CA LYS A 82 -1.10 -38.74 15.82
C LYS A 82 -2.39 -39.49 15.55
N SER A 83 -3.17 -39.76 16.59
CA SER A 83 -4.46 -40.46 16.48
C SER A 83 -5.61 -39.51 16.79
N PHE A 84 -6.66 -39.61 15.98
CA PHE A 84 -7.93 -38.94 16.14
C PHE A 84 -9.03 -40.00 16.15
N GLY A 85 -10.00 -39.86 17.05
CA GLY A 85 -11.10 -40.80 17.24
C GLY A 85 -12.30 -40.47 16.34
N SER A 86 -13.51 -40.73 16.86
CA SER A 86 -14.75 -40.50 16.14
C SER A 86 -15.04 -39.02 15.84
N GLU A 87 -14.33 -38.08 16.46
CA GLU A 87 -14.50 -36.64 16.24
C GLU A 87 -14.17 -36.19 14.82
N VAL A 88 -13.40 -36.98 14.05
CA VAL A 88 -13.11 -36.69 12.63
C VAL A 88 -14.03 -37.45 11.66
N VAL A 89 -14.89 -38.33 12.18
CA VAL A 89 -15.78 -39.19 11.38
C VAL A 89 -17.17 -38.57 11.34
N ALA A 90 -17.64 -38.24 10.15
CA ALA A 90 -18.95 -37.62 9.96
C ALA A 90 -20.07 -38.68 9.75
N PRO A 91 -21.37 -38.30 9.86
CA PRO A 91 -22.50 -39.24 9.78
C PRO A 91 -22.62 -40.06 8.48
N ASN A 92 -21.95 -39.65 7.41
CA ASN A 92 -21.89 -40.37 6.14
C ASN A 92 -20.78 -41.43 6.09
N ASN A 93 -20.17 -41.80 7.23
CA ASN A 93 -19.07 -42.76 7.36
C ASN A 93 -17.78 -42.35 6.62
N GLN A 94 -17.53 -41.04 6.47
CA GLN A 94 -16.27 -40.52 5.94
C GLN A 94 -15.52 -39.74 7.01
N ILE A 95 -14.19 -39.74 6.91
CA ILE A 95 -13.31 -38.90 7.73
C ILE A 95 -13.11 -37.58 7.01
N TYR A 96 -13.40 -36.46 7.66
CA TYR A 96 -13.14 -35.13 7.14
C TYR A 96 -12.00 -34.49 7.91
N LEU A 97 -10.98 -34.00 7.20
CA LEU A 97 -9.83 -33.30 7.76
C LEU A 97 -9.66 -31.94 7.05
N GLY A 98 -9.86 -30.86 7.81
CA GLY A 98 -9.69 -29.49 7.33
C GLY A 98 -8.30 -28.90 7.63
N ASN A 99 -7.94 -27.87 6.87
CA ASN A 99 -6.80 -26.98 7.13
C ASN A 99 -5.43 -27.68 7.33
N LEU A 100 -5.14 -28.67 6.48
CA LEU A 100 -3.90 -29.44 6.50
C LEU A 100 -2.76 -28.69 5.75
N PRO A 101 -1.56 -28.58 6.33
CA PRO A 101 -0.38 -28.10 5.62
C PRO A 101 -0.01 -28.93 4.38
N PRO A 102 0.73 -28.37 3.41
CA PRO A 102 1.16 -29.11 2.24
C PRO A 102 2.14 -30.23 2.59
N GLY A 103 2.00 -31.34 1.87
CA GLY A 103 2.90 -32.46 1.88
C GLY A 103 2.18 -33.79 1.93
N THR A 104 2.95 -34.85 2.18
CA THR A 104 2.45 -36.23 2.10
C THR A 104 2.13 -36.76 3.49
N TYR A 105 0.94 -37.34 3.64
CA TYR A 105 0.46 -37.95 4.86
C TYR A 105 0.31 -39.45 4.66
N ASN A 106 0.86 -40.23 5.58
CA ASN A 106 0.66 -41.68 5.64
C ASN A 106 -0.25 -42.01 6.82
N VAL A 107 -1.29 -42.81 6.60
CA VAL A 107 -2.37 -43.01 7.57
C VAL A 107 -2.81 -44.47 7.71
N GLU A 108 -3.31 -44.79 8.89
CA GLU A 108 -4.04 -46.00 9.25
C GLU A 108 -5.47 -45.60 9.65
N ILE A 109 -6.48 -46.22 9.03
CA ILE A 109 -7.91 -45.98 9.30
C ILE A 109 -8.50 -47.27 9.88
N PRO A 110 -8.65 -47.38 11.21
CA PRO A 110 -9.37 -48.49 11.82
C PRO A 110 -10.87 -48.39 11.51
N THR A 111 -11.53 -49.53 11.37
CA THR A 111 -12.96 -49.63 11.03
C THR A 111 -13.73 -50.48 12.03
N THR A 112 -15.05 -50.30 12.07
CA THR A 112 -15.95 -51.07 12.97
C THR A 112 -16.00 -52.57 12.65
N CYS A 113 -15.59 -52.99 11.45
CA CYS A 113 -15.50 -54.40 11.08
C CYS A 113 -14.17 -55.08 11.48
N GLY A 114 -13.30 -54.37 12.21
CA GLY A 114 -12.03 -54.89 12.72
C GLY A 114 -10.87 -54.86 11.72
N LEU A 115 -11.12 -54.42 10.48
CA LEU A 115 -10.07 -54.19 9.48
C LEU A 115 -9.45 -52.80 9.64
N THR A 116 -8.17 -52.67 9.31
CA THR A 116 -7.46 -51.39 9.25
C THR A 116 -7.02 -51.12 7.82
N VAL A 117 -7.42 -49.97 7.28
CA VAL A 117 -6.99 -49.51 5.95
C VAL A 117 -5.71 -48.71 6.10
N THR A 118 -4.71 -48.99 5.27
CA THR A 118 -3.50 -48.16 5.19
C THR A 118 -3.46 -47.42 3.86
N GLY A 119 -2.89 -46.22 3.84
CA GLY A 119 -2.78 -45.45 2.62
C GLY A 119 -2.06 -44.13 2.81
N SER A 120 -1.92 -43.40 1.70
CA SER A 120 -1.33 -42.06 1.69
C SER A 120 -2.17 -41.07 0.89
N PHE A 121 -2.08 -39.80 1.26
CA PHE A 121 -2.64 -38.70 0.49
C PHE A 121 -1.68 -37.50 0.49
N VAL A 122 -1.78 -36.67 -0.54
CA VAL A 122 -0.92 -35.49 -0.72
C VAL A 122 -1.77 -34.23 -0.71
N ILE A 123 -1.35 -33.26 0.10
CA ILE A 123 -1.89 -31.90 0.07
C ILE A 123 -0.91 -31.02 -0.70
N SER A 124 -1.35 -30.47 -1.83
CA SER A 124 -0.46 -29.69 -2.73
C SER A 124 -0.34 -28.20 -2.35
N GLY A 125 -1.13 -27.72 -1.38
CA GLY A 125 -1.30 -26.29 -1.13
C GLY A 125 -2.08 -25.57 -2.24
N ALA A 126 -2.56 -24.37 -1.95
CA ALA A 126 -3.34 -23.58 -2.91
C ALA A 126 -2.44 -22.60 -3.67
N VAL A 127 -2.36 -22.72 -5.00
CA VAL A 127 -1.64 -21.77 -5.84
C VAL A 127 -2.63 -21.09 -6.75
N TYR A 128 -2.75 -19.77 -6.62
CA TYR A 128 -3.62 -18.93 -7.44
C TYR A 128 -2.80 -17.85 -8.15
N SER A 129 -3.16 -17.58 -9.40
CA SER A 129 -2.75 -16.38 -10.12
C SER A 129 -3.99 -15.57 -10.43
N PHE A 130 -4.06 -14.37 -9.87
CA PHE A 130 -5.11 -13.40 -10.11
C PHE A 130 -4.53 -12.23 -10.94
N ASN A 131 -5.19 -11.92 -12.05
CA ASN A 131 -4.89 -10.72 -12.83
C ASN A 131 -6.18 -9.95 -13.04
N HIS A 132 -6.07 -8.62 -13.07
CA HIS A 132 -7.19 -7.74 -13.36
C HIS A 132 -6.76 -6.58 -14.25
N ILE A 133 -7.72 -6.01 -14.97
CA ILE A 133 -7.55 -4.79 -15.77
C ILE A 133 -8.83 -3.95 -15.68
N THR A 134 -8.68 -2.66 -15.34
CA THR A 134 -9.76 -1.67 -15.42
C THR A 134 -9.76 -0.99 -16.78
N GLN A 135 -10.94 -0.84 -17.38
CA GLN A 135 -11.14 -0.11 -18.64
C GLN A 135 -12.14 1.00 -18.39
N ASN A 136 -11.62 2.23 -18.32
CA ASN A 136 -12.42 3.40 -17.99
C ASN A 136 -13.24 3.89 -19.19
N SER A 137 -14.42 4.42 -18.90
CA SER A 137 -15.29 5.19 -19.77
C SER A 137 -15.76 6.44 -19.00
N CYS A 138 -16.41 7.40 -19.66
CA CYS A 138 -16.74 8.68 -19.03
C CYS A 138 -17.54 8.57 -17.73
N SER A 139 -18.50 7.65 -17.67
CA SER A 139 -19.39 7.49 -16.50
C SER A 139 -19.39 6.07 -15.94
N SER A 140 -18.52 5.20 -16.44
CA SER A 140 -18.44 3.81 -15.99
C SER A 140 -17.05 3.24 -16.23
N PHE A 141 -16.78 2.07 -15.68
CA PHE A 141 -15.63 1.27 -16.08
C PHE A 141 -16.03 -0.20 -16.19
N ASN A 142 -15.26 -0.95 -16.98
CA ASN A 142 -15.30 -2.40 -16.99
C ASN A 142 -14.11 -2.93 -16.17
N TYR A 143 -14.34 -3.97 -15.39
CA TYR A 143 -13.33 -4.64 -14.59
C TYR A 143 -13.18 -6.08 -15.07
N ASN A 144 -12.15 -6.31 -15.87
CA ASN A 144 -11.81 -7.62 -16.41
C ASN A 144 -10.97 -8.35 -15.37
N VAL A 145 -11.36 -9.58 -15.01
CA VAL A 145 -10.64 -10.41 -14.05
C VAL A 145 -10.38 -11.79 -14.62
N SER A 146 -9.20 -12.31 -14.32
CA SER A 146 -8.84 -13.70 -14.56
C SER A 146 -8.23 -14.29 -13.30
N LEU A 147 -8.74 -15.45 -12.87
CA LEU A 147 -8.22 -16.25 -11.78
C LEU A 147 -7.89 -17.64 -12.32
N SER A 148 -6.66 -18.09 -12.11
CA SER A 148 -6.23 -19.45 -12.43
C SER A 148 -5.62 -20.10 -11.20
N GLY A 149 -5.73 -21.43 -11.08
CA GLY A 149 -5.14 -22.13 -9.94
C GLY A 149 -5.43 -23.63 -9.94
N ASN A 150 -4.74 -24.34 -9.04
CA ASN A 150 -4.86 -25.78 -8.89
C ASN A 150 -6.10 -26.23 -8.08
N ASN A 151 -6.79 -25.29 -7.41
CA ASN A 151 -7.91 -25.56 -6.51
C ASN A 151 -9.12 -24.62 -6.73
N THR A 152 -9.38 -24.16 -7.96
CA THR A 152 -10.48 -23.21 -8.25
C THR A 152 -11.87 -23.85 -8.33
N ASN A 153 -12.02 -25.13 -7.97
CA ASN A 153 -13.30 -25.82 -8.03
C ASN A 153 -14.32 -25.15 -7.10
N SER A 154 -15.43 -24.68 -7.68
CA SER A 154 -16.51 -23.98 -6.98
C SER A 154 -16.13 -22.64 -6.34
N ALA A 155 -15.05 -22.00 -6.83
CA ALA A 155 -14.73 -20.63 -6.43
C ALA A 155 -15.65 -19.61 -7.12
N SER A 156 -16.04 -18.56 -6.40
CA SER A 156 -16.73 -17.40 -6.93
C SER A 156 -15.88 -16.15 -6.73
N ILE A 157 -16.00 -15.20 -7.66
CA ILE A 157 -15.36 -13.89 -7.55
C ILE A 157 -16.44 -12.84 -7.35
N THR A 158 -16.29 -12.02 -6.32
CA THR A 158 -17.20 -10.93 -6.03
C THR A 158 -16.46 -9.60 -6.01
N LEU A 159 -16.93 -8.65 -6.79
CA LEU A 159 -16.49 -7.26 -6.72
C LEU A 159 -17.31 -6.52 -5.67
N GLN A 160 -16.64 -5.89 -4.71
CA GLN A 160 -17.26 -5.04 -3.70
C GLN A 160 -16.72 -3.62 -3.76
N LYS A 161 -17.54 -2.67 -3.31
CA LYS A 161 -17.20 -1.26 -3.17
C LYS A 161 -17.26 -0.84 -1.70
N LEU A 162 -16.32 -0.02 -1.26
CA LEU A 162 -16.34 0.58 0.08
C LEU A 162 -17.39 1.69 0.15
N ASN A 163 -18.27 1.61 1.14
CA ASN A 163 -19.15 2.68 1.53
C ASN A 163 -18.45 3.52 2.61
N ASN A 164 -17.97 4.70 2.22
CA ASN A 164 -17.19 5.59 3.10
C ASN A 164 -18.02 6.19 4.25
N THR A 165 -19.35 6.18 4.17
CA THR A 165 -20.22 6.73 5.22
C THR A 165 -20.24 5.86 6.48
N ASN A 166 -20.20 4.53 6.30
CA ASN A 166 -20.28 3.57 7.39
C ASN A 166 -19.07 2.61 7.44
N ASN A 167 -18.08 2.80 6.57
CA ASN A 167 -16.88 1.99 6.44
C ASN A 167 -17.17 0.49 6.21
N THR A 168 -18.22 0.19 5.42
CA THR A 168 -18.61 -1.20 5.08
C THR A 168 -18.44 -1.50 3.60
N TRP A 169 -18.07 -2.74 3.28
CA TRP A 169 -17.96 -3.20 1.89
C TRP A 169 -19.31 -3.73 1.39
N GLN A 170 -19.75 -3.25 0.24
CA GLN A 170 -21.02 -3.61 -0.39
C GLN A 170 -20.77 -4.32 -1.72
N THR A 171 -21.50 -5.41 -1.98
CA THR A 171 -21.38 -6.16 -3.23
C THR A 171 -21.92 -5.34 -4.41
N VAL A 172 -21.11 -5.24 -5.47
CA VAL A 172 -21.44 -4.55 -6.72
C VAL A 172 -21.93 -5.58 -7.74
N GLN A 173 -21.09 -6.57 -8.05
CA GLN A 173 -21.40 -7.67 -8.96
C GLN A 173 -20.67 -8.95 -8.50
N THR A 174 -21.26 -10.11 -8.78
CA THR A 174 -20.68 -11.43 -8.48
C THR A 174 -20.68 -12.27 -9.74
N ALA A 175 -19.57 -12.98 -9.97
CA ALA A 175 -19.44 -13.95 -11.04
C ALA A 175 -19.08 -15.32 -10.44
N THR A 176 -19.87 -16.33 -10.76
CA THR A 176 -19.67 -17.72 -10.36
C THR A 176 -19.14 -18.53 -11.54
N ALA A 177 -18.10 -19.33 -11.32
CA ALA A 177 -17.67 -20.33 -12.29
C ALA A 177 -18.22 -21.69 -11.85
N ASN A 178 -19.02 -22.30 -12.73
CA ASN A 178 -19.52 -23.66 -12.52
C ASN A 178 -18.53 -24.66 -13.12
N ILE A 179 -17.55 -25.04 -12.29
CA ILE A 179 -16.85 -26.34 -12.31
C ILE A 179 -15.71 -26.47 -13.35
N SER A 180 -14.53 -26.85 -12.82
CA SER A 180 -13.24 -27.16 -13.48
C SER A 180 -12.68 -26.09 -14.42
N GLY A 181 -11.92 -25.14 -13.86
CA GLY A 181 -11.03 -24.30 -14.66
C GLY A 181 -10.89 -22.87 -14.16
N ASN A 182 -10.03 -22.13 -14.86
CA ASN A 182 -9.74 -20.72 -14.64
C ASN A 182 -11.04 -19.89 -14.79
N ILE A 183 -11.26 -18.94 -13.89
CA ILE A 183 -12.34 -17.95 -14.01
C ILE A 183 -11.80 -16.82 -14.89
N SER A 184 -12.53 -16.47 -15.96
CA SER A 184 -12.25 -15.27 -16.75
C SER A 184 -13.58 -14.57 -17.03
N THR A 185 -13.75 -13.36 -16.52
CA THR A 185 -15.02 -12.63 -16.62
C THR A 185 -14.81 -11.11 -16.62
N THR A 186 -15.82 -10.37 -17.04
CA THR A 186 -15.82 -8.90 -17.08
C THR A 186 -17.01 -8.37 -16.31
N PHE A 187 -16.75 -7.68 -15.20
CA PHE A 187 -17.76 -6.88 -14.51
C PHE A 187 -17.94 -5.58 -15.27
N SER A 188 -19.08 -5.45 -15.96
CA SER A 188 -19.28 -4.39 -16.97
C SER A 188 -20.12 -3.24 -16.43
N ASN A 189 -19.90 -2.05 -17.00
CA ASN A 189 -20.69 -0.85 -16.78
C ASN A 189 -20.84 -0.46 -15.30
N ILE A 190 -19.73 -0.48 -14.55
CA ILE A 190 -19.71 -0.07 -13.15
C ILE A 190 -19.76 1.45 -13.10
N GLN A 191 -20.96 2.01 -12.89
CA GLN A 191 -21.25 3.45 -12.93
C GLN A 191 -20.92 4.15 -11.60
N SER A 192 -19.79 3.83 -10.97
CA SER A 192 -19.42 4.46 -9.71
C SER A 192 -17.92 4.44 -9.47
N GLY A 193 -17.36 5.56 -8.99
CA GLY A 193 -15.98 5.62 -8.51
C GLY A 193 -15.84 5.28 -7.03
N GLY A 194 -14.60 5.15 -6.56
CA GLY A 194 -14.24 4.92 -5.17
C GLY A 194 -13.34 3.70 -4.99
N ASP A 195 -13.27 3.20 -3.76
CA ASP A 195 -12.44 2.05 -3.43
C ASP A 195 -13.20 0.74 -3.63
N PHE A 196 -12.55 -0.20 -4.30
CA PHE A 196 -13.06 -1.51 -4.65
C PHE A 196 -12.15 -2.60 -4.10
N ARG A 197 -12.73 -3.78 -3.88
CA ARG A 197 -11.98 -5.00 -3.59
C ARG A 197 -12.57 -6.17 -4.33
N THR A 198 -11.71 -7.13 -4.64
CA THR A 198 -12.09 -8.39 -5.26
C THR A 198 -11.97 -9.49 -4.23
N LEU A 199 -13.08 -10.19 -3.97
CA LEU A 199 -13.13 -11.33 -3.08
C LEU A 199 -13.17 -12.63 -3.87
N MET A 200 -12.43 -13.61 -3.42
CA MET A 200 -12.62 -15.01 -3.78
C MET A 200 -13.38 -15.71 -2.64
N GLN A 201 -14.43 -16.43 -2.97
CA GLN A 201 -15.11 -17.31 -2.03
C GLN A 201 -15.04 -18.74 -2.54
N TYR A 202 -14.75 -19.68 -1.67
CA TYR A 202 -14.65 -21.09 -2.01
C TYR A 202 -15.01 -21.95 -0.80
N TYR A 203 -15.21 -23.25 -1.03
CA TYR A 203 -15.64 -24.19 -0.01
C TYR A 203 -14.51 -25.15 0.37
N THR A 204 -14.37 -25.40 1.67
CA THR A 204 -13.41 -26.36 2.25
C THR A 204 -14.15 -27.41 3.07
N TYR A 205 -13.50 -28.56 3.29
CA TYR A 205 -13.95 -29.52 4.28
C TYR A 205 -13.62 -29.05 5.69
N GLU A 206 -14.60 -29.14 6.60
CA GLU A 206 -14.41 -28.90 8.02
C GLU A 206 -14.23 -30.24 8.75
N THR A 207 -13.29 -30.28 9.69
CA THR A 207 -12.94 -31.52 10.39
C THR A 207 -14.16 -32.11 11.08
N GLY A 208 -14.46 -33.38 10.79
CA GLY A 208 -15.56 -34.13 11.42
C GLY A 208 -16.97 -33.83 10.95
N THR A 209 -17.19 -32.93 9.97
CA THR A 209 -18.54 -32.56 9.53
C THR A 209 -18.74 -32.79 8.02
N VAL A 210 -19.99 -33.07 7.62
CA VAL A 210 -20.39 -33.11 6.19
C VAL A 210 -20.63 -31.72 5.62
N THR A 211 -20.60 -30.68 6.46
CA THR A 211 -20.90 -29.32 6.08
C THR A 211 -19.66 -28.68 5.47
N PHE A 212 -19.81 -28.07 4.30
CA PHE A 212 -18.73 -27.30 3.73
C PHE A 212 -18.60 -25.96 4.45
N LYS A 213 -17.37 -25.64 4.87
CA LYS A 213 -17.06 -24.31 5.40
C LYS A 213 -16.73 -23.39 4.25
N GLN A 214 -17.36 -22.21 4.23
CA GLN A 214 -17.06 -21.18 3.25
C GLN A 214 -15.86 -20.36 3.73
N CYS A 215 -14.82 -20.29 2.90
CA CYS A 215 -13.68 -19.40 3.11
C CYS A 215 -13.85 -18.17 2.20
N THR A 216 -13.40 -17.00 2.65
CA THR A 216 -13.37 -15.77 1.86
C THR A 216 -11.99 -15.14 1.96
N GLU A 217 -11.42 -14.81 0.81
CA GLU A 217 -10.11 -14.17 0.70
C GLU A 217 -10.21 -12.90 -0.13
N VAL A 218 -9.49 -11.86 0.28
CA VAL A 218 -9.32 -10.65 -0.53
C VAL A 218 -8.20 -10.93 -1.52
N LEU A 219 -8.52 -10.97 -2.81
CA LEU A 219 -7.53 -11.14 -3.87
C LEU A 219 -6.79 -9.84 -4.15
N ASP A 220 -7.50 -8.72 -4.12
CA ASP A 220 -6.94 -7.40 -4.42
C ASP A 220 -7.85 -6.25 -3.97
N THR A 221 -7.27 -5.06 -3.84
CA THR A 221 -7.97 -3.78 -3.56
C THR A 221 -7.48 -2.71 -4.52
N PHE A 222 -8.38 -1.93 -5.11
CA PHE A 222 -8.04 -0.88 -6.06
C PHE A 222 -9.01 0.31 -5.98
N THR A 223 -8.58 1.49 -6.40
CA THR A 223 -9.45 2.67 -6.48
C THR A 223 -9.83 2.92 -7.95
N ALA A 224 -11.12 2.98 -8.25
CA ALA A 224 -11.60 3.36 -9.57
C ALA A 224 -12.00 4.84 -9.58
N ILE A 225 -11.43 5.61 -10.51
CA ILE A 225 -11.75 7.02 -10.73
C ILE A 225 -12.61 7.09 -12.00
N PRO A 226 -13.86 7.58 -11.98
CA PRO A 226 -14.67 7.75 -13.17
C PRO A 226 -13.93 8.59 -14.23
N GLY A 227 -13.91 8.15 -15.49
CA GLY A 227 -13.07 8.73 -16.55
C GLY A 227 -11.57 8.39 -16.47
N GLY A 228 -11.10 7.87 -15.32
CA GLY A 228 -9.71 7.46 -15.10
C GLY A 228 -8.71 8.62 -15.08
N LEU A 229 -9.19 9.88 -15.02
CA LEU A 229 -8.33 11.04 -15.16
C LEU A 229 -7.40 11.21 -13.96
N THR A 230 -6.10 11.02 -14.17
CA THR A 230 -5.05 11.17 -13.16
C THR A 230 -3.81 11.78 -13.79
N LEU A 231 -3.04 12.54 -13.01
CA LEU A 231 -1.67 12.88 -13.38
C LEU A 231 -0.77 11.76 -12.83
N SER A 232 -0.13 11.01 -13.72
CA SER A 232 0.82 9.96 -13.34
C SER A 232 2.16 10.54 -12.93
N ASP A 233 2.65 11.56 -13.64
CA ASP A 233 3.87 12.29 -13.29
C ASP A 233 3.95 13.64 -14.03
N TYR A 234 5.00 14.41 -13.74
CA TYR A 234 5.43 15.55 -14.55
C TYR A 234 6.95 15.60 -14.64
N TYR A 235 7.46 16.14 -15.73
CA TYR A 235 8.90 16.30 -15.97
C TYR A 235 9.25 17.75 -16.27
N VAL A 236 10.42 18.17 -15.82
CA VAL A 236 10.95 19.52 -16.01
C VAL A 236 12.33 19.43 -16.64
N PHE A 237 12.52 20.17 -17.72
CA PHE A 237 13.77 20.25 -18.47
C PHE A 237 14.27 21.69 -18.44
N SER A 238 15.45 21.92 -17.88
CA SER A 238 16.15 23.19 -17.92
C SER A 238 16.70 23.44 -19.32
N CYS A 239 16.42 24.63 -19.84
CA CYS A 239 16.89 25.08 -21.15
C CYS A 239 18.17 25.92 -21.02
N PRO A 240 19.05 25.93 -22.05
CA PRO A 240 20.27 26.74 -22.03
C PRO A 240 20.06 28.25 -21.88
N ASP A 241 18.86 28.75 -22.22
CA ASP A 241 18.46 30.16 -22.08
C ASP A 241 17.97 30.51 -20.67
N GLY A 242 18.02 29.57 -19.72
CA GLY A 242 17.54 29.74 -18.34
C GLY A 242 16.03 29.56 -18.18
N SER A 243 15.29 29.27 -19.26
CA SER A 243 13.89 28.87 -19.20
C SER A 243 13.74 27.36 -18.93
N TYR A 244 12.50 26.90 -18.81
CA TYR A 244 12.16 25.51 -18.55
C TYR A 244 11.11 25.00 -19.54
N ASN A 245 11.12 23.70 -19.80
CA ASN A 245 10.02 23.01 -20.43
C ASN A 245 9.38 22.05 -19.42
N LEU A 246 8.06 22.03 -19.38
CA LEU A 246 7.26 21.20 -18.48
C LEU A 246 6.47 20.19 -19.30
N VAL A 247 6.55 18.92 -18.93
CA VAL A 247 5.79 17.83 -19.51
C VAL A 247 4.80 17.32 -18.47
N LEU A 248 3.52 17.19 -18.84
CA LEU A 248 2.50 16.58 -18.00
C LEU A 248 2.16 15.18 -18.51
N TYR A 249 2.47 14.15 -17.71
CA TYR A 249 2.10 12.77 -18.01
C TYR A 249 0.82 12.42 -17.26
N ALA A 250 -0.29 12.41 -18.00
CA ALA A 250 -1.61 12.10 -17.46
C ALA A 250 -2.22 10.87 -18.15
N GLN A 251 -3.06 10.15 -17.42
CA GLN A 251 -3.92 9.10 -17.94
C GLN A 251 -5.38 9.58 -17.86
N GLY A 252 -6.20 9.17 -18.81
CA GLY A 252 -7.62 9.53 -18.88
C GLY A 252 -8.17 9.28 -20.28
N ILE A 253 -9.43 9.62 -20.51
CA ILE A 253 -10.05 9.45 -21.83
C ILE A 253 -9.55 10.51 -22.80
N THR A 254 -8.84 10.09 -23.84
CA THR A 254 -8.25 10.97 -24.86
C THR A 254 -9.30 11.58 -25.81
N PRO A 255 -9.02 12.75 -26.43
CA PRO A 255 -7.82 13.57 -26.24
C PRO A 255 -7.83 14.30 -24.90
N LEU A 256 -6.69 14.31 -24.21
CA LEU A 256 -6.48 15.12 -23.01
C LEU A 256 -6.14 16.55 -23.43
N LYS A 257 -6.61 17.54 -22.68
CA LYS A 257 -6.25 18.95 -22.84
C LYS A 257 -5.47 19.45 -21.63
N TYR A 258 -4.48 20.31 -21.86
CA TYR A 258 -3.54 20.78 -20.85
C TYR A 258 -3.53 22.30 -20.77
N LYS A 259 -3.62 22.85 -19.54
CA LYS A 259 -3.49 24.29 -19.27
C LYS A 259 -2.61 24.58 -18.06
N LEU A 260 -2.03 25.78 -18.00
CA LEU A 260 -1.52 26.36 -16.76
C LEU A 260 -2.43 27.52 -16.37
N VAL A 261 -2.99 27.45 -15.16
CA VAL A 261 -4.04 28.37 -14.68
C VAL A 261 -3.57 29.30 -13.57
N GLU A 262 -2.39 29.04 -13.00
CA GLU A 262 -1.80 29.87 -11.95
C GLU A 262 -0.28 29.76 -11.97
N LYS A 263 0.41 30.85 -11.66
CA LYS A 263 1.84 30.90 -11.36
C LYS A 263 2.06 31.69 -10.06
N ASP A 264 2.72 31.08 -9.07
CA ASP A 264 3.09 31.70 -7.80
C ASP A 264 1.92 32.38 -7.07
N GLY A 265 0.72 31.77 -7.13
CA GLY A 265 -0.50 32.34 -6.53
C GLY A 265 -1.24 33.33 -7.44
N ILE A 266 -0.65 33.72 -8.57
CA ILE A 266 -1.23 34.68 -9.52
C ILE A 266 -1.92 33.92 -10.66
N PRO A 267 -3.21 34.17 -10.93
CA PRO A 267 -3.92 33.55 -12.04
C PRO A 267 -3.24 33.83 -13.40
N ILE A 268 -3.10 32.79 -14.22
CA ILE A 268 -2.66 32.86 -15.61
C ILE A 268 -3.60 32.01 -16.48
N ASN A 269 -3.51 32.10 -17.80
CA ASN A 269 -4.30 31.27 -18.71
C ASN A 269 -3.47 30.88 -19.93
N ILE A 270 -2.60 29.88 -19.75
CA ILE A 270 -1.80 29.30 -20.83
C ILE A 270 -2.50 28.02 -21.26
N ASP A 271 -3.14 28.03 -22.42
CA ASP A 271 -3.81 26.85 -23.00
C ASP A 271 -2.87 26.19 -24.01
N ASN A 272 -2.51 24.93 -23.77
CA ASN A 272 -1.62 24.16 -24.65
C ASN A 272 -2.37 23.08 -25.44
N ASN A 273 -3.70 23.16 -25.47
CA ASN A 273 -4.56 22.20 -26.18
C ASN A 273 -4.18 20.76 -25.82
N THR A 274 -3.97 19.89 -26.81
CA THR A 274 -3.63 18.48 -26.60
C THR A 274 -2.12 18.22 -26.48
N ASN A 275 -1.29 19.27 -26.49
CA ASN A 275 0.15 19.13 -26.35
C ASN A 275 0.52 19.04 -24.85
N PRO A 276 1.15 17.94 -24.41
CA PRO A 276 1.56 17.79 -23.01
C PRO A 276 2.80 18.64 -22.65
N VAL A 277 3.45 19.30 -23.61
CA VAL A 277 4.73 20.02 -23.43
C VAL A 277 4.53 21.53 -23.44
N PHE A 278 4.69 22.17 -22.28
CA PHE A 278 4.79 23.62 -22.15
C PHE A 278 6.24 24.07 -22.32
N THR A 279 6.47 25.12 -23.10
CA THR A 279 7.81 25.63 -23.40
C THR A 279 8.03 27.03 -22.82
N SER A 280 9.30 27.41 -22.69
CA SER A 280 9.71 28.78 -22.30
C SER A 280 9.12 29.27 -20.98
N LEU A 281 8.98 28.37 -20.01
CA LEU A 281 8.50 28.71 -18.67
C LEU A 281 9.62 29.34 -17.85
N SER A 282 9.26 30.30 -16.99
CA SER A 282 10.16 30.78 -15.94
C SER A 282 10.07 29.87 -14.72
N ALA A 283 11.07 29.90 -13.85
CA ALA A 283 10.96 29.19 -12.58
C ALA A 283 9.77 29.71 -11.75
N GLY A 284 9.12 28.80 -11.01
CA GLY A 284 8.00 29.11 -10.14
C GLY A 284 7.11 27.90 -9.84
N LYS A 285 6.12 28.12 -8.98
CA LYS A 285 5.05 27.17 -8.69
C LYS A 285 3.93 27.36 -9.68
N TYR A 286 3.58 26.32 -10.42
CA TYR A 286 2.46 26.36 -11.35
C TYR A 286 1.30 25.51 -10.88
N ARG A 287 0.08 25.94 -11.18
CA ARG A 287 -1.12 25.09 -11.11
C ARG A 287 -1.46 24.64 -12.52
N ALA A 288 -1.15 23.39 -12.81
CA ALA A 288 -1.50 22.74 -14.06
C ALA A 288 -2.92 22.18 -13.99
N GLN A 289 -3.62 22.22 -15.12
CA GLN A 289 -4.96 21.70 -15.29
C GLN A 289 -4.95 20.70 -16.43
N VAL A 290 -5.44 19.48 -16.18
CA VAL A 290 -5.64 18.45 -17.20
C VAL A 290 -7.14 18.18 -17.31
N ILE A 291 -7.64 18.15 -18.53
CA ILE A 291 -9.06 17.93 -18.85
C ILE A 291 -9.14 16.71 -19.77
N ASP A 292 -9.96 15.73 -19.44
CA ASP A 292 -10.21 14.60 -20.35
C ASP A 292 -11.33 14.91 -21.36
N ASN A 293 -11.53 14.01 -22.32
CA ASN A 293 -12.59 14.13 -23.32
C ASN A 293 -14.01 14.04 -22.73
N CYS A 294 -14.14 13.57 -21.49
CA CYS A 294 -15.40 13.50 -20.76
C CYS A 294 -15.72 14.82 -20.03
N GLY A 295 -14.79 15.78 -20.02
CA GLY A 295 -14.91 17.04 -19.30
C GLY A 295 -14.52 16.97 -17.83
N ASN A 296 -13.97 15.84 -17.36
CA ASN A 296 -13.39 15.76 -16.01
C ASN A 296 -12.15 16.65 -15.96
N ILE A 297 -11.93 17.31 -14.81
CA ILE A 297 -10.82 18.24 -14.62
C ILE A 297 -10.04 17.84 -13.37
N ILE A 298 -8.73 17.72 -13.51
CA ILE A 298 -7.81 17.68 -12.37
C ILE A 298 -6.95 18.94 -12.37
N ASN A 299 -6.73 19.51 -11.18
CA ASN A 299 -5.77 20.59 -10.97
C ASN A 299 -4.67 20.07 -10.08
N VAL A 300 -3.42 20.28 -10.49
CA VAL A 300 -2.23 19.73 -9.85
C VAL A 300 -1.20 20.83 -9.70
N ASN A 301 -0.58 20.91 -8.52
CA ASN A 301 0.56 21.78 -8.33
C ASN A 301 1.79 21.10 -8.93
N VAL A 302 2.62 21.87 -9.63
CA VAL A 302 3.91 21.41 -10.14
C VAL A 302 4.95 22.48 -9.86
N LEU A 303 6.14 22.06 -9.44
CA LEU A 303 7.26 22.96 -9.21
C LEU A 303 8.19 22.95 -10.42
N VAL A 304 8.36 24.11 -11.03
CA VAL A 304 9.30 24.32 -12.15
C VAL A 304 10.47 25.11 -11.60
N SER A 305 11.56 24.43 -11.23
CA SER A 305 12.72 25.10 -10.62
C SER A 305 14.07 24.45 -10.92
N GLU A 306 14.08 23.15 -11.21
CA GLU A 306 15.28 22.40 -11.60
C GLU A 306 14.86 21.20 -12.47
N ASN A 307 15.84 20.48 -13.00
CA ASN A 307 15.58 19.27 -13.79
C ASN A 307 14.86 18.21 -12.93
N LYS A 308 13.72 17.76 -13.44
CA LYS A 308 13.01 16.57 -12.97
C LYS A 308 12.82 15.67 -14.19
N LEU A 309 13.80 14.81 -14.47
CA LEU A 309 13.84 14.01 -15.69
C LEU A 309 13.05 12.70 -15.51
N PRO A 310 12.49 12.13 -16.59
CA PRO A 310 11.90 10.80 -16.53
C PRO A 310 12.97 9.74 -16.24
N LYS A 311 12.58 8.66 -15.55
CA LYS A 311 13.48 7.54 -15.24
C LYS A 311 13.13 6.32 -16.08
N ILE A 312 14.16 5.61 -16.54
CA ILE A 312 14.00 4.29 -17.17
C ILE A 312 13.61 3.29 -16.08
N LYS A 313 12.49 2.58 -16.27
CA LYS A 313 11.98 1.58 -15.34
C LYS A 313 12.08 0.18 -15.96
N PRO A 314 12.71 -0.80 -15.31
CA PRO A 314 12.63 -2.19 -15.75
C PRO A 314 11.25 -2.78 -15.41
N SER A 315 10.75 -3.63 -16.31
CA SER A 315 9.49 -4.34 -16.15
C SER A 315 9.66 -5.80 -16.58
N LYS A 316 9.33 -6.73 -15.68
CA LYS A 316 9.39 -8.18 -15.93
C LYS A 316 10.75 -8.70 -16.43
N LEU A 317 11.86 -8.11 -15.98
CA LEU A 317 13.20 -8.61 -16.32
C LEU A 317 13.53 -9.86 -15.51
N CYS A 318 13.10 -11.02 -16.00
CA CYS A 318 13.41 -12.33 -15.42
C CYS A 318 14.27 -13.17 -16.34
N GLN A 319 15.21 -13.92 -15.76
CA GLN A 319 16.09 -14.80 -16.52
C GLN A 319 15.27 -15.75 -17.39
N GLY A 320 15.51 -15.73 -18.70
CA GLY A 320 14.83 -16.59 -19.67
C GLY A 320 13.40 -16.18 -20.01
N GLN A 321 12.89 -15.07 -19.47
CA GLN A 321 11.55 -14.55 -19.77
C GLN A 321 11.64 -13.28 -20.62
N SER A 322 10.56 -12.96 -21.34
CA SER A 322 10.42 -11.67 -22.00
C SER A 322 10.19 -10.56 -20.98
N GLY A 323 10.79 -9.40 -21.21
CA GLY A 323 10.66 -8.21 -20.38
C GLY A 323 11.02 -6.94 -21.15
N ASN A 324 10.96 -5.78 -20.51
CA ASN A 324 11.37 -4.53 -21.16
C ASN A 324 11.89 -3.48 -20.17
N LEU A 325 12.62 -2.51 -20.71
CA LEU A 325 12.81 -1.20 -20.09
C LEU A 325 11.77 -0.24 -20.65
N VAL A 326 11.21 0.62 -19.80
CA VAL A 326 10.16 1.56 -20.17
C VAL A 326 10.54 2.97 -19.73
N LEU A 327 10.33 3.93 -20.61
CA LEU A 327 10.35 5.35 -20.30
C LEU A 327 8.93 5.91 -20.37
N GLU A 328 8.29 6.06 -19.21
CA GLU A 328 6.90 6.49 -19.12
C GLU A 328 6.73 7.98 -19.42
N GLY A 329 5.56 8.36 -19.93
CA GLY A 329 5.21 9.76 -20.16
C GLY A 329 5.92 10.48 -21.30
N MET A 330 6.69 9.76 -22.12
CA MET A 330 7.48 10.35 -23.23
C MET A 330 7.03 9.88 -24.62
N SER A 331 5.79 9.40 -24.78
CA SER A 331 5.28 8.86 -26.06
C SER A 331 5.17 9.89 -27.19
N PHE A 332 5.18 11.18 -26.87
CA PHE A 332 5.19 12.29 -27.83
C PHE A 332 6.60 12.63 -28.34
N ALA A 333 7.66 12.13 -27.70
CA ALA A 333 9.05 12.43 -28.02
C ALA A 333 9.69 11.34 -28.89
N THR A 334 10.75 11.70 -29.61
CA THR A 334 11.62 10.71 -30.26
C THR A 334 12.61 10.16 -29.24
N ILE A 335 12.67 8.83 -29.12
CA ILE A 335 13.54 8.14 -28.17
C ILE A 335 14.43 7.18 -28.92
N LYS A 336 15.75 7.23 -28.65
CA LYS A 336 16.75 6.28 -29.17
C LYS A 336 17.50 5.63 -28.01
N TRP A 337 17.70 4.32 -28.09
CA TRP A 337 18.32 3.54 -27.02
C TRP A 337 19.77 3.18 -27.32
N TYR A 338 20.61 3.31 -26.31
CA TYR A 338 22.02 2.95 -26.35
C TYR A 338 22.33 1.95 -25.23
N LYS A 339 23.23 1.01 -25.51
CA LYS A 339 23.75 0.02 -24.54
C LYS A 339 25.26 0.20 -24.45
N ASN A 340 25.76 0.54 -23.26
CA ASN A 340 27.16 0.89 -23.02
C ASN A 340 27.70 1.94 -24.02
N GLY A 341 26.87 2.95 -24.33
CA GLY A 341 27.20 4.03 -25.27
C GLY A 341 27.09 3.69 -26.76
N VAL A 342 26.75 2.45 -27.12
CA VAL A 342 26.55 2.02 -28.51
C VAL A 342 25.08 2.11 -28.90
N ASP A 343 24.77 2.73 -30.05
CA ASP A 343 23.40 2.80 -30.58
C ASP A 343 22.87 1.39 -30.86
N THR A 344 21.71 1.07 -30.30
CA THR A 344 21.08 -0.25 -30.46
C THR A 344 20.15 -0.30 -31.68
N GLY A 345 19.87 0.84 -32.31
CA GLY A 345 18.88 0.98 -33.38
C GLY A 345 17.43 0.92 -32.90
N ILE A 346 17.19 0.67 -31.60
CA ILE A 346 15.85 0.60 -31.02
C ILE A 346 15.32 2.02 -30.74
N THR A 347 14.06 2.25 -31.11
CA THR A 347 13.38 3.54 -30.94
C THR A 347 12.04 3.39 -30.21
N GLY A 348 11.59 4.47 -29.58
CA GLY A 348 10.31 4.54 -28.87
C GLY A 348 10.45 4.36 -27.36
N VAL A 349 9.33 4.40 -26.63
CA VAL A 349 9.30 4.39 -25.15
C VAL A 349 9.70 3.07 -24.50
N GLN A 350 9.96 2.02 -25.28
CA GLN A 350 10.25 0.68 -24.77
C GLN A 350 11.51 0.09 -25.42
N TYR A 351 12.32 -0.57 -24.60
CA TYR A 351 13.40 -1.45 -25.03
C TYR A 351 13.06 -2.89 -24.61
N SER A 352 12.79 -3.78 -25.56
CA SER A 352 12.28 -5.13 -25.26
C SER A 352 13.39 -6.19 -25.25
N PHE A 353 13.28 -7.17 -24.36
CA PHE A 353 14.13 -8.35 -24.25
C PHE A 353 13.32 -9.61 -24.57
N ASN A 354 13.83 -10.47 -25.44
CA ASN A 354 13.16 -11.70 -25.87
C ASN A 354 14.17 -12.83 -26.12
N PRO A 355 14.58 -13.61 -25.11
CA PRO A 355 14.35 -13.41 -23.67
C PRO A 355 15.40 -12.49 -23.01
N PHE A 356 15.16 -12.07 -21.78
CA PHE A 356 16.16 -11.40 -20.94
C PHE A 356 17.20 -12.40 -20.43
N ASN A 357 18.48 -12.07 -20.59
CA ASN A 357 19.60 -12.84 -20.07
C ASN A 357 20.49 -11.95 -19.19
N SER A 358 20.42 -12.14 -17.88
CA SER A 358 21.19 -11.39 -16.88
C SER A 358 22.72 -11.41 -17.11
N ALA A 359 23.27 -12.42 -17.79
CA ALA A 359 24.71 -12.48 -18.06
C ALA A 359 25.16 -11.56 -19.20
N THR A 360 24.27 -11.20 -20.12
CA THR A 360 24.60 -10.43 -21.33
C THR A 360 23.85 -9.10 -21.42
N ASP A 361 22.72 -8.99 -20.72
CA ASP A 361 21.81 -7.84 -20.78
C ASP A 361 21.94 -6.89 -19.59
N THR A 362 22.65 -7.28 -18.53
CA THR A 362 23.06 -6.35 -17.48
C THR A 362 24.13 -5.41 -18.03
N ALA A 363 23.77 -4.13 -18.19
CA ALA A 363 24.57 -3.10 -18.84
C ALA A 363 24.07 -1.71 -18.42
N LEU A 364 24.83 -0.68 -18.80
CA LEU A 364 24.36 0.70 -18.75
C LEU A 364 23.48 0.98 -19.98
N TYR A 365 22.21 1.27 -19.74
CA TYR A 365 21.27 1.71 -20.76
C TYR A 365 21.12 3.22 -20.72
N GLU A 366 21.09 3.83 -21.89
CA GLU A 366 20.83 5.26 -22.09
C GLU A 366 19.63 5.40 -23.04
N ALA A 367 18.66 6.22 -22.67
CA ALA A 367 17.59 6.66 -23.56
C ALA A 367 17.80 8.14 -23.89
N ARG A 368 18.10 8.43 -25.16
CA ARG A 368 18.19 9.81 -25.68
C ARG A 368 16.83 10.29 -26.12
N ILE A 369 16.42 11.42 -25.59
CA ILE A 369 15.08 12.00 -25.75
C ILE A 369 15.20 13.30 -26.52
N THR A 370 14.45 13.42 -27.62
CA THR A 370 14.38 14.66 -28.41
C THR A 370 12.93 15.01 -28.74
N TYR A 371 12.56 16.27 -28.58
CA TYR A 371 11.26 16.78 -29.01
C TYR A 371 11.41 18.07 -29.83
N PRO A 372 10.96 18.10 -31.10
CA PRO A 372 11.08 19.30 -31.94
C PRO A 372 10.31 20.50 -31.37
N GLY A 373 10.87 21.71 -31.54
CA GLY A 373 10.24 22.95 -31.07
C GLY A 373 10.35 23.20 -29.56
N SER A 374 11.17 22.42 -28.86
CA SER A 374 11.45 22.58 -27.43
C SER A 374 12.95 22.47 -27.15
N CYS A 375 13.38 22.68 -25.90
CA CYS A 375 14.76 22.45 -25.47
C CYS A 375 15.01 21.02 -24.98
N ILE A 376 14.03 20.12 -25.13
CA ILE A 376 14.16 18.71 -24.74
C ILE A 376 15.10 18.02 -25.73
N ASN A 377 16.36 17.94 -25.31
CA ASN A 377 17.41 17.16 -25.95
C ASN A 377 18.36 16.66 -24.86
N THR A 378 18.00 15.55 -24.22
CA THR A 378 18.71 15.04 -23.04
C THR A 378 18.79 13.51 -23.04
N SER A 379 19.62 12.97 -22.16
CA SER A 379 19.81 11.54 -21.96
C SER A 379 19.47 11.16 -20.53
N VAL A 380 18.77 10.03 -20.38
CA VAL A 380 18.50 9.42 -19.06
C VAL A 380 19.10 8.02 -19.03
N PHE A 381 19.54 7.59 -17.85
CA PHE A 381 20.38 6.40 -17.70
C PHE A 381 19.79 5.41 -16.70
N LEU A 382 20.03 4.12 -16.94
CA LEU A 382 19.79 3.04 -16.00
C LEU A 382 20.95 2.04 -16.06
N ASP A 383 21.65 1.87 -14.94
CA ASP A 383 22.68 0.85 -14.82
C ASP A 383 22.09 -0.43 -14.20
N LEU A 384 21.81 -1.42 -15.04
CA LEU A 384 21.32 -2.72 -14.58
C LEU A 384 22.36 -3.50 -13.78
N ASN A 385 23.66 -3.18 -13.86
CA ASN A 385 24.70 -3.81 -13.05
C ASN A 385 24.58 -3.46 -11.57
N SER A 386 24.04 -2.26 -11.27
CA SER A 386 23.84 -1.76 -9.92
C SER A 386 22.56 -2.28 -9.26
N MET A 387 21.66 -2.92 -10.02
CA MET A 387 20.39 -3.41 -9.52
C MET A 387 20.54 -4.77 -8.85
N SER A 388 20.00 -4.92 -7.63
CA SER A 388 19.96 -6.22 -6.98
C SER A 388 18.88 -7.11 -7.61
N ILE A 389 19.26 -8.29 -8.08
CA ILE A 389 18.33 -9.21 -8.78
C ILE A 389 17.31 -9.81 -7.79
N ASN A 390 17.72 -10.08 -6.54
CA ASN A 390 16.95 -10.88 -5.59
C ASN A 390 16.80 -10.27 -4.17
N SER A 391 17.28 -9.04 -3.94
CA SER A 391 17.19 -8.44 -2.60
C SER A 391 17.14 -6.91 -2.68
N PRO A 392 16.06 -6.32 -3.23
CA PRO A 392 15.83 -4.89 -3.06
C PRO A 392 15.68 -4.57 -1.57
N ASN A 393 16.25 -3.46 -1.13
CA ASN A 393 16.14 -2.99 0.23
C ASN A 393 15.87 -1.49 0.25
N ALA A 394 14.71 -1.11 0.78
CA ALA A 394 14.29 0.28 0.90
C ALA A 394 14.72 0.95 2.21
N GLY A 395 15.34 0.22 3.15
CA GLY A 395 15.66 0.71 4.48
C GLY A 395 14.42 0.93 5.36
N THR A 396 14.62 1.69 6.43
CA THR A 396 13.55 1.99 7.41
C THR A 396 13.27 3.49 7.42
N GLY A 397 12.10 3.89 6.92
CA GLY A 397 11.65 5.28 6.97
C GLY A 397 11.32 5.74 8.39
N GLN A 398 11.58 7.02 8.65
CA GLN A 398 11.36 7.63 9.97
C GLN A 398 10.06 8.46 10.00
N THR A 399 9.57 8.73 11.21
CA THR A 399 8.56 9.77 11.46
C THR A 399 9.23 10.95 12.15
N ILE A 400 9.13 12.14 11.55
CA ILE A 400 9.73 13.37 12.07
C ILE A 400 8.71 14.51 12.12
N THR A 401 8.86 15.40 13.09
CA THR A 401 8.12 16.66 13.17
C THR A 401 9.07 17.81 12.90
N LEU A 402 8.75 18.65 11.91
CA LEU A 402 9.55 19.81 11.52
C LEU A 402 8.71 21.08 11.64
N SER A 403 9.37 22.16 12.05
CA SER A 403 8.76 23.48 12.09
C SER A 403 8.84 24.13 10.71
N ILE A 404 7.69 24.49 10.14
CA ILE A 404 7.62 25.17 8.83
C ILE A 404 8.42 26.48 8.82
N ASN A 405 8.49 27.16 9.97
CA ASN A 405 9.17 28.44 10.13
C ASN A 405 10.71 28.35 10.01
N ASN A 406 11.27 27.15 10.13
CA ASN A 406 12.73 26.93 10.06
C ASN A 406 13.19 26.41 8.69
N LEU A 407 12.28 26.29 7.72
CA LEU A 407 12.58 25.73 6.40
C LEU A 407 13.02 26.83 5.44
N SER A 408 14.30 26.87 5.10
CA SER A 408 14.88 27.82 4.13
C SER A 408 15.13 27.21 2.74
N GLY A 409 14.94 25.90 2.59
CA GLY A 409 15.23 25.17 1.35
C GLY A 409 14.60 23.77 1.34
N PRO A 410 14.85 22.98 0.28
CA PRO A 410 14.31 21.64 0.17
C PRO A 410 14.88 20.73 1.25
N ILE A 411 14.03 19.80 1.69
CA ILE A 411 14.37 18.74 2.61
C ILE A 411 14.85 17.53 1.80
N ASP A 412 16.05 17.04 2.10
CA ASP A 412 16.51 15.76 1.56
C ASP A 412 15.89 14.60 2.35
N LEU A 413 15.01 13.84 1.71
CA LEU A 413 14.29 12.71 2.31
C LEU A 413 15.21 11.56 2.75
N PHE A 414 16.42 11.44 2.18
CA PHE A 414 17.41 10.46 2.68
C PHE A 414 17.87 10.75 4.11
N SER A 415 17.74 12.00 4.58
CA SER A 415 18.03 12.37 5.98
C SER A 415 17.11 11.66 6.98
N TYR A 416 15.96 11.16 6.50
CA TYR A 416 14.95 10.49 7.31
C TYR A 416 14.78 9.01 6.92
N LEU A 417 15.79 8.45 6.26
CA LEU A 417 15.84 7.05 5.84
C LEU A 417 17.03 6.33 6.49
N ASN A 418 16.76 5.33 7.32
CA ASN A 418 17.81 4.55 7.98
C ASN A 418 18.30 3.40 7.09
N ALA A 419 19.63 3.29 6.99
CA ALA A 419 20.33 2.21 6.29
C ALA A 419 20.17 0.85 6.96
N PRO A 420 20.41 -0.27 6.24
CA PRO A 420 20.82 -0.35 4.84
C PRO A 420 19.65 -0.08 3.86
N TYR A 421 19.91 0.67 2.80
CA TYR A 421 19.01 0.84 1.64
C TYR A 421 19.83 0.86 0.35
N ASN A 422 19.23 0.47 -0.78
CA ASN A 422 19.84 0.66 -2.10
C ASN A 422 19.54 2.08 -2.60
N SER A 423 20.51 2.76 -3.20
CA SER A 423 20.40 4.16 -3.63
C SER A 423 19.60 4.38 -4.92
N ASN A 424 19.26 3.31 -5.64
CA ASN A 424 18.54 3.34 -6.92
C ASN A 424 17.01 3.39 -6.78
N GLY A 425 16.49 3.57 -5.56
CA GLY A 425 15.05 3.69 -5.33
C GLY A 425 14.46 5.01 -5.84
N ILE A 426 13.13 5.03 -5.94
CA ILE A 426 12.33 6.16 -6.38
C ILE A 426 11.49 6.65 -5.20
N TRP A 427 11.52 7.96 -4.96
CA TRP A 427 10.64 8.61 -4.00
C TRP A 427 9.30 8.96 -4.65
N THR A 428 8.21 8.65 -3.97
CA THR A 428 6.84 9.00 -4.35
C THR A 428 6.23 9.89 -3.28
N ASP A 429 5.65 11.01 -3.70
CA ASP A 429 4.86 11.91 -2.85
C ASP A 429 3.42 11.39 -2.79
N ASN A 430 3.05 10.75 -1.68
CA ASN A 430 1.73 10.13 -1.52
C ASN A 430 0.61 11.15 -1.31
N ASN A 431 0.97 12.40 -0.98
CA ASN A 431 0.03 13.49 -0.78
C ASN A 431 -0.18 14.32 -2.05
N ASN A 432 0.54 14.00 -3.14
CA ASN A 432 0.51 14.74 -4.40
C ASN A 432 0.69 16.26 -4.20
N THR A 433 1.63 16.65 -3.31
CA THR A 433 1.91 18.06 -3.04
C THR A 433 2.42 18.80 -4.28
N GLY A 434 3.08 18.07 -5.19
CA GLY A 434 3.70 18.63 -6.38
C GLY A 434 5.09 19.22 -6.14
N TYR A 435 5.59 19.15 -4.89
CA TYR A 435 6.82 19.80 -4.43
C TYR A 435 7.99 18.83 -4.24
N LEU A 436 7.83 17.57 -4.63
CA LEU A 436 8.91 16.58 -4.63
C LEU A 436 9.63 16.59 -5.98
N ILE A 437 10.92 16.87 -5.95
CA ILE A 437 11.83 16.69 -7.08
C ILE A 437 12.90 15.70 -6.64
N GLU A 438 12.92 14.51 -7.25
CA GLU A 438 13.79 13.42 -6.84
C GLU A 438 13.62 13.09 -5.34
N ASN A 439 14.68 13.23 -4.54
CA ASN A 439 14.68 13.06 -3.09
C ASN A 439 14.48 14.38 -2.32
N LYS A 440 14.36 15.51 -3.01
CA LYS A 440 14.24 16.84 -2.42
C LYS A 440 12.79 17.25 -2.36
N TRP A 441 12.24 17.35 -1.16
CA TRP A 441 10.90 17.87 -0.94
C TRP A 441 10.94 19.35 -0.55
N TYR A 442 10.35 20.21 -1.38
CA TYR A 442 10.28 21.66 -1.18
C TYR A 442 9.15 22.04 -0.20
N ALA A 443 9.33 21.61 1.04
CA ALA A 443 8.38 21.74 2.14
C ALA A 443 8.02 23.18 2.52
N GLN A 444 8.87 24.16 2.18
CA GLN A 444 8.57 25.59 2.39
C GLN A 444 7.34 26.09 1.59
N TYR A 445 6.93 25.34 0.56
CA TYR A 445 5.71 25.64 -0.20
C TYR A 445 4.48 24.85 0.26
N ALA A 446 4.67 23.90 1.19
CA ALA A 446 3.61 23.11 1.78
C ALA A 446 2.92 23.86 2.93
N THR A 447 1.71 23.45 3.30
CA THR A 447 1.03 23.96 4.50
C THR A 447 1.33 23.07 5.70
N GLU A 448 0.91 23.48 6.90
CA GLU A 448 0.91 22.56 8.04
C GLU A 448 0.09 21.29 7.74
N GLY A 449 0.57 20.15 8.23
CA GLY A 449 -0.04 18.87 7.91
C GLY A 449 0.91 17.69 8.08
N THR A 450 0.41 16.52 7.74
CA THR A 450 1.18 15.28 7.72
C THR A 450 1.37 14.83 6.28
N TYR A 451 2.63 14.62 5.91
CA TYR A 451 3.05 14.22 4.58
C TYR A 451 3.76 12.87 4.65
N THR A 452 3.52 12.01 3.68
CA THR A 452 4.15 10.69 3.57
C THR A 452 4.82 10.54 2.22
N PHE A 453 6.02 9.97 2.25
CA PHE A 453 6.84 9.73 1.07
C PHE A 453 7.27 8.28 1.07
N ASP A 454 6.98 7.58 -0.02
CA ASP A 454 7.41 6.20 -0.18
C ASP A 454 8.73 6.14 -0.93
N TYR A 455 9.71 5.46 -0.35
CA TYR A 455 10.92 5.07 -1.06
C TYR A 455 10.77 3.64 -1.56
N THR A 456 10.71 3.48 -2.88
CA THR A 456 10.51 2.19 -3.54
C THR A 456 11.76 1.78 -4.29
N VAL A 457 12.37 0.67 -3.89
CA VAL A 457 13.51 0.05 -4.57
C VAL A 457 13.00 -1.14 -5.37
N ASN A 458 13.13 -1.05 -6.69
CA ASN A 458 12.82 -2.16 -7.58
C ASN A 458 14.09 -2.97 -7.82
N GLY A 459 14.00 -4.28 -7.61
CA GLY A 459 14.95 -5.26 -8.10
C GLY A 459 14.55 -5.76 -9.48
N LEU A 460 15.24 -6.80 -9.97
CA LEU A 460 14.79 -7.53 -11.16
C LEU A 460 13.62 -8.48 -10.79
N CYS A 461 12.98 -9.08 -11.80
CA CYS A 461 11.90 -10.05 -11.59
C CYS A 461 10.67 -9.58 -10.79
N ASN A 462 10.32 -8.29 -10.84
CA ASN A 462 9.23 -7.70 -10.06
C ASN A 462 9.42 -7.83 -8.53
N ASN A 463 10.65 -8.06 -8.08
CA ASN A 463 10.98 -7.91 -6.66
C ASN A 463 10.99 -6.42 -6.32
N THR A 464 10.29 -6.04 -5.26
CA THR A 464 10.23 -4.65 -4.82
C THR A 464 10.33 -4.59 -3.30
N ALA A 465 11.11 -3.64 -2.79
CA ALA A 465 11.09 -3.24 -1.39
C ALA A 465 10.57 -1.81 -1.29
N LYS A 466 9.81 -1.52 -0.24
CA LYS A 466 9.17 -0.23 -0.03
C LYS A 466 9.24 0.14 1.45
N THR A 467 9.51 1.41 1.73
CA THR A 467 9.40 1.98 3.08
C THR A 467 8.81 3.38 3.01
N THR A 468 8.31 3.89 4.13
CA THR A 468 7.60 5.18 4.18
C THR A 468 8.26 6.12 5.17
N VAL A 469 8.62 7.32 4.71
CA VAL A 469 8.99 8.46 5.55
C VAL A 469 7.74 9.29 5.82
N LYS A 470 7.55 9.70 7.07
CA LYS A 470 6.43 10.54 7.50
C LYS A 470 6.95 11.85 8.08
N ILE A 471 6.56 12.97 7.49
CA ILE A 471 6.93 14.31 7.95
C ILE A 471 5.67 15.03 8.44
N ILE A 472 5.69 15.49 9.68
CA ILE A 472 4.66 16.32 10.28
C ILE A 472 5.17 17.76 10.27
N LEU A 473 4.56 18.62 9.46
CA LEU A 473 4.83 20.06 9.47
C LEU A 473 3.89 20.77 10.43
N ASN A 474 4.45 21.55 11.34
CA ASN A 474 3.70 22.44 12.23
C ASN A 474 4.37 23.82 12.36
N SER A 475 3.68 24.80 12.94
CA SER A 475 4.25 26.12 13.27
C SER A 475 4.92 26.20 14.65
N ALA A 476 5.13 25.06 15.34
CA ALA A 476 5.68 25.09 16.68
C ALA A 476 7.15 25.55 16.67
N CYS A 477 7.47 26.55 17.50
CA CYS A 477 8.82 27.07 17.68
C CYS A 477 9.39 26.56 19.02
N TYR A 478 10.44 25.74 18.96
CA TYR A 478 11.24 25.34 20.12
C TYR A 478 12.61 26.01 20.02
N LYS A 479 12.70 27.34 20.16
CA LYS A 479 14.00 27.92 20.50
C LYS A 479 14.35 27.39 21.91
N PRO A 480 15.51 26.74 22.10
CA PRO A 480 16.01 26.47 23.45
C PRO A 480 16.10 27.79 24.20
N ALA A 481 15.83 27.79 25.52
CA ALA A 481 16.06 28.96 26.33
C ALA A 481 17.52 29.43 26.16
N VAL A 482 17.74 30.75 26.06
CA VAL A 482 19.10 31.32 26.03
C VAL A 482 19.79 30.93 27.34
N ILE A 483 20.76 30.02 27.25
CA ILE A 483 21.61 29.53 28.36
C ILE A 483 22.81 30.46 28.54
N ASN A 484 22.57 31.77 28.65
CA ASN A 484 23.62 32.74 29.02
C ASN A 484 24.00 32.59 30.50
N GLY A 485 24.40 31.40 30.95
CA GLY A 485 25.09 31.10 32.22
C GLY A 485 24.43 31.47 33.55
N THR A 486 23.52 32.43 33.58
CA THR A 486 22.85 33.00 34.74
C THR A 486 21.38 32.67 34.63
N SER A 487 21.04 31.53 35.18
CA SER A 487 19.67 31.11 35.42
C SER A 487 19.13 31.91 36.61
N ILE A 488 18.12 32.76 36.41
CA ILE A 488 17.51 33.56 37.47
C ILE A 488 16.21 32.87 37.90
N PRO A 489 16.02 32.52 39.18
CA PRO A 489 14.79 31.85 39.63
C PRO A 489 13.58 32.75 39.43
N THR A 490 12.49 32.18 38.90
CA THR A 490 11.21 32.90 38.85
C THR A 490 10.58 32.89 40.24
N ASN A 491 10.52 34.06 40.86
CA ASN A 491 10.07 34.22 42.24
C ASN A 491 8.55 34.42 42.38
N PHE A 492 7.83 34.55 41.26
CA PHE A 492 6.38 34.74 41.27
C PHE A 492 5.67 33.68 40.42
N GLY A 493 4.58 33.12 40.95
CA GLY A 493 3.76 32.19 40.21
C GLY A 493 2.44 31.88 40.87
N ILE A 494 1.48 31.44 40.05
CA ILE A 494 0.16 30.96 40.46
C ILE A 494 0.00 29.52 39.99
N THR A 495 -0.22 28.58 40.92
CA THR A 495 -0.45 27.18 40.60
C THR A 495 -1.77 26.71 41.18
N SER A 496 -2.58 26.04 40.37
CA SER A 496 -3.77 25.33 40.86
C SER A 496 -3.45 23.90 41.32
N LEU A 497 -2.17 23.51 41.30
CA LEU A 497 -1.71 22.17 41.67
C LEU A 497 -1.15 22.10 43.10
N GLY A 498 -1.18 23.21 43.84
CA GLY A 498 -0.77 23.27 45.25
C GLY A 498 0.74 23.29 45.49
N ARG A 499 1.55 23.49 44.45
CA ARG A 499 3.02 23.32 44.46
C ARG A 499 3.84 24.48 45.02
N ALA A 500 3.21 25.56 45.46
CA ALA A 500 3.94 26.75 45.91
C ALA A 500 4.78 26.50 47.18
N GLY A 501 6.07 26.86 47.12
CA GLY A 501 6.97 26.89 48.26
C GLY A 501 8.05 25.79 48.27
N THR A 502 8.92 25.87 49.28
CA THR A 502 10.15 25.05 49.40
C THR A 502 9.88 23.55 49.58
N ASN A 503 8.69 23.18 50.05
CA ASN A 503 8.35 21.79 50.40
C ASN A 503 7.78 20.98 49.22
N GLN A 504 7.64 21.58 48.04
CA GLN A 504 7.08 20.94 46.83
C GLN A 504 7.89 21.33 45.58
N ASP A 505 9.11 20.78 45.47
CA ASP A 505 10.06 20.98 44.36
C ASP A 505 10.58 22.41 44.17
N ASN A 506 10.45 23.28 45.17
CA ASN A 506 10.89 24.68 45.10
C ASN A 506 10.18 25.48 43.97
N TRP A 507 8.91 25.17 43.69
CA TRP A 507 8.12 25.90 42.72
C TRP A 507 7.65 27.25 43.30
N PRO A 508 7.63 28.37 42.54
CA PRO A 508 7.89 28.49 41.09
C PRO A 508 9.36 28.60 40.69
N MET A 509 10.28 28.73 41.66
CA MET A 509 11.72 28.96 41.43
C MET A 509 12.43 27.84 40.67
N ILE A 510 11.86 26.63 40.60
CA ILE A 510 12.34 25.56 39.70
C ILE A 510 12.16 25.91 38.21
N ARG A 511 11.33 26.90 37.89
CA ARG A 511 11.31 27.56 36.58
C ARG A 511 12.23 28.76 36.65
N GLN A 512 13.00 28.92 35.59
CA GLN A 512 14.09 29.88 35.54
C GLN A 512 13.86 30.84 34.38
N SER A 513 14.33 32.07 34.54
CA SER A 513 14.33 33.12 33.52
C SER A 513 12.93 33.52 33.02
N GLY A 514 11.89 33.29 33.83
CA GLY A 514 10.54 33.83 33.62
C GLY A 514 10.18 34.91 34.64
N PHE A 515 9.33 35.86 34.26
CA PHE A 515 8.77 36.86 35.18
C PHE A 515 7.63 36.29 36.04
N ILE A 516 6.83 35.38 35.49
CA ILE A 516 5.69 34.71 36.14
C ILE A 516 5.59 33.27 35.68
N VAL A 517 5.25 32.35 36.59
CA VAL A 517 4.84 30.97 36.25
C VAL A 517 3.35 30.80 36.53
N LEU A 518 2.59 30.36 35.53
CA LEU A 518 1.21 29.93 35.70
C LEU A 518 1.11 28.42 35.44
N GLU A 519 0.49 27.67 36.36
CA GLU A 519 0.42 26.20 36.23
C GLU A 519 -0.98 25.67 36.59
N SER A 520 -1.59 24.93 35.66
CA SER A 520 -2.82 24.16 35.91
C SER A 520 -2.94 23.00 34.91
N LYS A 521 -3.61 21.92 35.32
CA LYS A 521 -3.99 20.82 34.42
C LYS A 521 -5.33 21.04 33.73
N THR A 522 -6.23 21.82 34.35
CA THR A 522 -7.65 21.90 33.95
C THR A 522 -8.27 23.29 34.06
N LYS A 523 -7.54 24.28 34.60
CA LYS A 523 -8.02 25.66 34.73
C LYS A 523 -7.44 26.52 33.61
N GLY A 524 -8.30 27.29 32.96
CA GLY A 524 -7.88 28.33 32.01
C GLY A 524 -7.39 29.58 32.74
N PHE A 525 -6.51 30.33 32.08
CA PHE A 525 -6.13 31.68 32.49
C PHE A 525 -7.01 32.69 31.73
N VAL A 526 -7.78 33.49 32.47
CA VAL A 526 -8.68 34.48 31.89
C VAL A 526 -8.15 35.87 32.23
N VAL A 527 -7.78 36.64 31.21
CA VAL A 527 -7.40 38.05 31.34
C VAL A 527 -8.61 38.95 31.06
N ASN A 528 -8.55 40.19 31.55
CA ASN A 528 -9.55 41.21 31.20
C ASN A 528 -9.60 41.39 29.68
N ARG A 529 -10.81 41.49 29.14
CA ARG A 529 -11.09 41.69 27.71
C ARG A 529 -11.64 43.08 27.53
N LEU A 530 -10.89 43.96 26.86
CA LEU A 530 -11.24 45.36 26.67
C LEU A 530 -11.13 45.72 25.20
N ASN A 531 -11.90 46.70 24.75
CA ASN A 531 -11.71 47.29 23.42
C ASN A 531 -10.52 48.27 23.41
N THR A 532 -10.04 48.66 22.23
CA THR A 532 -8.85 49.52 22.10
C THR A 532 -9.04 50.87 22.81
N LEU A 533 -10.25 51.44 22.80
CA LEU A 533 -10.54 52.72 23.47
C LEU A 533 -10.40 52.62 24.99
N GLN A 534 -10.92 51.56 25.59
CA GLN A 534 -10.79 51.30 27.03
C GLN A 534 -9.33 51.12 27.44
N ILE A 535 -8.53 50.43 26.63
CA ILE A 535 -7.09 50.24 26.88
C ILE A 535 -6.34 51.58 26.83
N ASN A 536 -6.67 52.44 25.86
CA ASN A 536 -6.07 53.77 25.75
C ASN A 536 -6.45 54.66 26.94
N ALA A 537 -7.68 54.54 27.47
CA ALA A 537 -8.11 55.30 28.64
C ALA A 537 -7.30 54.94 29.91
N ILE A 538 -6.91 53.67 30.09
CA ILE A 538 -6.02 53.25 31.20
C ILE A 538 -4.67 53.96 31.09
N THR A 539 -4.15 54.04 29.86
CA THR A 539 -2.86 54.70 29.57
C THR A 539 -2.94 56.21 29.82
N ALA A 540 -4.00 56.86 29.34
CA ALA A 540 -4.21 58.30 29.51
C ALA A 540 -4.42 58.70 30.98
N ALA A 541 -5.00 57.81 31.79
CA ALA A 541 -5.17 58.02 33.23
C ALA A 541 -3.91 57.77 34.06
N GLY A 542 -2.79 57.37 33.44
CA GLY A 542 -1.53 57.07 34.14
C GLY A 542 -1.58 55.79 34.98
N ASN A 543 -2.53 54.89 34.72
CA ASN A 543 -2.77 53.67 35.50
C ASN A 543 -2.08 52.42 34.91
N VAL A 544 -1.32 52.57 33.83
CA VAL A 544 -0.55 51.48 33.23
C VAL A 544 0.70 51.18 34.06
N VAL A 545 1.06 49.90 34.15
CA VAL A 545 2.29 49.43 34.80
C VAL A 545 3.00 48.47 33.87
N ASP A 546 4.32 48.41 33.95
CA ASP A 546 5.12 47.46 33.18
C ASP A 546 4.64 46.01 33.41
N GLY A 547 4.51 45.25 32.32
CA GLY A 547 4.00 43.88 32.36
C GLY A 547 2.48 43.73 32.50
N MET A 548 1.69 44.82 32.52
CA MET A 548 0.23 44.73 32.55
C MET A 548 -0.29 43.96 31.31
N MET A 549 -1.21 43.00 31.52
CA MET A 549 -1.74 42.12 30.45
C MET A 549 -3.25 42.27 30.26
N ILE A 550 -3.70 42.45 29.02
CA ILE A 550 -5.12 42.62 28.65
C ILE A 550 -5.36 41.99 27.27
N TYR A 551 -6.53 41.40 27.02
CA TYR A 551 -6.91 40.98 25.67
C TYR A 551 -7.68 42.10 24.96
N ASP A 552 -7.15 42.57 23.83
CA ASP A 552 -7.79 43.59 23.00
C ASP A 552 -8.80 42.95 22.04
N THR A 553 -10.08 43.28 22.21
CA THR A 553 -11.17 42.70 21.41
C THR A 553 -11.26 43.26 20.00
N ASP A 554 -10.75 44.47 19.75
CA ASP A 554 -10.80 45.08 18.41
C ASP A 554 -9.62 44.58 17.56
N GLN A 555 -8.46 44.38 18.20
CA GLN A 555 -7.23 43.90 17.55
C GLN A 555 -7.07 42.37 17.59
N ASN A 556 -7.96 41.65 18.28
CA ASN A 556 -7.91 40.19 18.48
C ASN A 556 -6.53 39.68 18.95
N CYS A 557 -5.94 40.36 19.94
CA CYS A 557 -4.59 40.04 20.42
C CYS A 557 -4.50 40.14 21.94
N LEU A 558 -3.64 39.33 22.55
CA LEU A 558 -3.16 39.59 23.92
C LEU A 558 -2.20 40.77 23.88
N LYS A 559 -2.45 41.83 24.65
CA LYS A 559 -1.55 42.98 24.80
C LYS A 559 -0.79 42.91 26.11
N ILE A 560 0.49 43.27 26.05
CA ILE A 560 1.35 43.50 27.22
C ILE A 560 1.84 44.95 27.16
N TYR A 561 1.71 45.69 28.26
CA TYR A 561 2.32 47.01 28.37
C TYR A 561 3.79 46.84 28.70
N VAL A 562 4.66 47.52 27.95
CA VAL A 562 6.10 47.53 28.20
C VAL A 562 6.50 48.94 28.55
N GLU A 563 7.24 49.11 29.63
CA GLU A 563 7.89 50.37 30.00
C GLU A 563 9.38 50.31 29.61
N ASP A 564 9.84 51.29 28.84
CA ASP A 564 11.26 51.46 28.53
C ASP A 564 11.81 52.64 29.37
N PRO A 565 12.60 52.36 30.42
CA PRO A 565 13.10 53.39 31.32
C PRO A 565 14.12 54.31 30.67
N ASN A 566 14.68 53.92 29.51
CA ASN A 566 15.68 54.69 28.78
C ASN A 566 15.06 55.50 27.63
N ASN A 567 13.85 55.17 27.21
CA ASN A 567 13.15 55.88 26.14
C ASN A 567 11.62 55.79 26.29
N ALA A 568 11.01 56.83 26.87
CA ALA A 568 9.57 56.89 27.09
C ALA A 568 8.72 56.73 25.80
N ALA A 569 9.25 57.03 24.61
CA ALA A 569 8.53 56.82 23.36
C ALA A 569 8.37 55.32 22.98
N ASN A 570 9.18 54.45 23.58
CA ASN A 570 9.08 53.00 23.43
C ASN A 570 8.09 52.37 24.41
N SER A 571 7.68 53.08 25.46
CA SER A 571 6.71 52.62 26.45
C SER A 571 5.30 52.59 25.85
N LYS A 572 4.78 51.39 25.54
CA LYS A 572 3.46 51.22 24.91
C LYS A 572 2.93 49.79 25.03
N TRP A 573 1.63 49.65 24.79
CA TRP A 573 0.99 48.36 24.59
C TRP A 573 1.52 47.67 23.32
N LYS A 574 1.91 46.40 23.46
CA LYS A 574 2.38 45.54 22.37
C LYS A 574 1.42 44.37 22.18
N CYS A 575 0.91 44.17 20.97
CA CYS A 575 0.15 42.96 20.63
C CYS A 575 1.10 41.75 20.55
N PHE A 576 0.74 40.70 21.26
CA PHE A 576 1.30 39.36 21.14
C PHE A 576 0.42 38.55 20.18
N ASN A 577 0.45 38.93 18.90
CA ASN A 577 -0.35 38.34 17.82
C ASN A 577 0.43 37.31 16.98
N LYS A 578 1.73 37.19 17.22
CA LYS A 578 2.59 36.17 16.62
C LYS A 578 2.88 35.11 17.68
N PRO A 579 2.39 33.87 17.52
CA PRO A 579 2.89 32.75 18.32
C PRO A 579 4.33 32.44 17.87
N GLY A 580 5.31 33.11 18.47
CA GLY A 580 6.74 32.82 18.25
C GLY A 580 7.68 34.03 18.29
N CYS A 581 8.95 33.74 18.59
CA CYS A 581 10.05 34.70 18.73
C CYS A 581 10.40 35.34 17.36
N PRO A 582 10.14 36.64 17.15
CA PRO A 582 10.84 37.37 16.08
C PRO A 582 12.34 37.38 16.40
N ASP A 583 13.17 37.17 15.39
CA ASP A 583 14.57 37.61 15.44
C ASP A 583 14.62 39.15 15.38
#